data_AF-A0A928AT54-F1
#
_entry.id   AF-A0A928AT54-F1
#
_cell.length_a   1.000
_cell.length_b   1.000
_cell.length_c   1.000
_cell.angle_alpha   90.00
_cell.angle_beta   90.00
_cell.angle_gamma   90.00
#
_symmetry.space_group_name_H-M   'P 1'
#
loop_
_entity.id
_entity.type
_entity.pdbx_description
1 polymer ?
#
loop_
_entity_poly.entity_id
_entity_poly.type
_entity_poly.pdbx_seq_one_letter_code
_entity_poly.pdbx_strand_id
1 'polypeptide(L)'
;MKNIFKMVAVAAVALFALGCETTNEGPKEGQLATPEFTCSVTGNAIMVSWEAVEGAAYYEITISNKATQKTDNTVYRFEDLEYNTEYTIKLQAISTDESKNSQIASQKVTTDELKALQYREWYPKNGAAATAISNNGRWVVGGNDRSGFVLDLSKEEMVEFSGVEFFDVADDGTAVGASFETNQDGTAAILIGDKMVEIDLSSVAVKHGMSCATGITPDATYIVGWFWEYDEANSYFAQQYGAVVPFCYDVLKDRVIVPTEGERIYNENAATAIKAVAPDRTLLGYQQSQGIHSIIWADENTPYEYVHFEYNDDYEPVFSLGDTQNLFTQSGRYIYGKATDFANGQASLPAVYDRETKELYTFTGGSVSAMSDQGVAFINDAPYYLGTTSYVVDINKGEPYEQIPFEEWIFDEHNVDIASFHPSTDETDGDNLYMEAVITIGVSEDGTKFLGITNTMQGWLTYVVDINGEPAPEQ
;
A
#
# COMPACT_ATOMS: atom_id res chain seq x y z
N MET A 1 -5.98 46.87 58.75
CA MET A 1 -4.70 46.37 59.29
C MET A 1 -3.65 46.69 58.21
N LYS A 2 -2.54 47.45 58.41
CA LYS A 2 -1.42 47.28 59.37
C LYS A 2 -0.83 45.86 59.25
N ASN A 3 0.43 45.56 58.90
CA ASN A 3 1.74 46.26 58.76
C ASN A 3 2.67 45.37 57.86
N ILE A 4 3.90 45.64 57.36
CA ILE A 4 4.83 46.78 57.08
C ILE A 4 5.96 46.15 56.17
N PHE A 5 6.37 46.69 55.00
CA PHE A 5 7.45 47.68 54.72
C PHE A 5 8.85 47.36 55.34
N LYS A 6 10.03 47.65 54.74
CA LYS A 6 10.44 48.24 53.44
C LYS A 6 11.95 47.99 53.20
N MET A 7 12.39 47.54 52.02
CA MET A 7 13.71 47.82 51.36
C MET A 7 13.76 47.06 50.01
N VAL A 8 14.07 47.61 48.83
CA VAL A 8 15.04 48.64 48.36
C VAL A 8 16.46 48.08 48.17
N ALA A 9 16.81 47.81 46.91
CA ALA A 9 18.16 47.85 46.38
C ALA A 9 18.09 48.30 44.90
N VAL A 10 18.69 49.45 44.57
CA VAL A 10 19.01 49.84 43.20
C VAL A 10 20.52 49.73 43.07
N ALA A 11 20.98 48.93 42.10
CA ALA A 11 22.38 48.83 41.72
C ALA A 11 22.47 48.96 40.20
N ALA A 12 23.55 49.54 39.70
CA ALA A 12 23.69 49.91 38.30
C ALA A 12 25.07 49.52 37.76
N VAL A 13 25.14 49.38 36.43
CA VAL A 13 26.35 49.25 35.61
C VAL A 13 27.23 48.02 35.88
N ALA A 14 27.27 47.12 34.89
CA ALA A 14 28.50 46.48 34.46
C ALA A 14 28.39 46.14 32.96
N LEU A 15 29.08 46.90 32.09
CA LEU A 15 29.55 46.31 30.84
C LEU A 15 30.78 45.47 31.20
N PHE A 16 30.74 44.18 30.92
CA PHE A 16 31.96 43.38 30.77
C PHE A 16 31.85 42.57 29.49
N ALA A 17 32.60 43.00 28.47
CA ALA A 17 32.95 42.15 27.36
C ALA A 17 33.97 41.13 27.86
N LEU A 18 33.49 39.93 28.18
CA LEU A 18 34.26 38.70 28.20
C LEU A 18 33.64 37.88 27.05
N GLY A 19 34.34 37.61 25.96
CA GLY A 19 35.77 37.33 25.90
C GLY A 19 35.97 35.86 25.55
N CYS A 20 35.19 35.37 24.58
CA CYS A 20 35.48 34.10 23.94
C CYS A 20 36.68 34.35 23.03
N GLU A 21 37.87 33.97 23.50
CA GLU A 21 39.05 33.87 22.63
C GLU A 21 38.82 32.71 21.67
N THR A 22 38.19 32.99 20.54
CA THR A 22 38.25 32.11 19.38
C THR A 22 39.71 32.05 18.92
N THR A 23 40.45 31.04 19.37
CA THR A 23 41.77 30.69 18.83
C THR A 23 41.61 30.11 17.43
N ASN A 24 41.13 30.95 16.52
CA ASN A 24 41.16 30.71 15.09
C ASN A 24 42.61 30.83 14.65
N GLU A 25 43.41 29.79 14.92
CA GLU A 25 44.61 29.54 14.14
C GLU A 25 44.15 29.34 12.69
N GLY A 26 44.33 30.38 11.86
CA GLY A 26 44.24 30.22 10.42
C GLY A 26 45.20 29.11 9.96
N PRO A 27 44.91 28.42 8.85
CA PRO A 27 45.69 27.27 8.40
C PRO A 27 47.17 27.62 8.34
N LYS A 28 48.02 26.77 8.95
CA LYS A 28 49.46 26.98 8.97
C LYS A 28 49.97 26.94 7.53
N GLU A 29 50.89 27.85 7.20
CA GLU A 29 51.27 28.16 5.83
C GLU A 29 51.68 26.89 5.05
N GLY A 30 50.80 26.44 4.15
CA GLY A 30 50.96 25.21 3.36
C GLY A 30 50.04 24.03 3.72
N GLN A 31 49.17 24.12 4.74
CA GLN A 31 48.11 23.11 4.97
C GLN A 31 46.99 23.18 3.92
N LEU A 32 46.36 22.04 3.66
CA LEU A 32 45.12 21.94 2.88
C LEU A 32 43.97 22.72 3.54
N ALA A 33 43.00 23.15 2.72
CA ALA A 33 41.76 23.73 3.20
C ALA A 33 41.01 22.74 4.11
N THR A 34 40.34 23.26 5.13
CA THR A 34 39.48 22.45 6.00
C THR A 34 38.19 22.13 5.23
N PRO A 35 37.79 20.86 5.06
CA PRO A 35 36.63 20.53 4.26
C PRO A 35 35.34 21.00 4.94
N GLU A 36 34.57 21.83 4.25
CA GLU A 36 33.18 22.13 4.64
C GLU A 36 32.27 21.00 4.14
N PHE A 37 31.42 20.48 5.03
CA PHE A 37 30.57 19.32 4.75
C PHE A 37 29.15 19.51 5.29
N THR A 38 28.22 18.74 4.73
CA THR A 38 26.82 18.68 5.13
C THR A 38 26.45 17.26 5.53
N CYS A 39 25.47 17.11 6.42
CA CYS A 39 24.90 15.82 6.80
C CYS A 39 23.39 15.82 6.53
N SER A 40 22.90 14.75 5.93
CA SER A 40 21.47 14.43 5.85
C SER A 40 21.21 13.11 6.59
N VAL A 41 20.10 13.05 7.31
CA VAL A 41 19.67 11.91 8.12
C VAL A 41 18.46 11.26 7.46
N THR A 42 18.39 9.93 7.55
CA THR A 42 17.24 9.13 7.13
C THR A 42 17.17 7.95 8.09
N GLY A 43 16.30 8.02 9.11
CA GLY A 43 16.19 6.99 10.13
C GLY A 43 17.49 6.82 10.92
N ASN A 44 18.07 5.63 10.88
CA ASN A 44 19.38 5.34 11.47
C ASN A 44 20.56 5.44 10.47
N ALA A 45 20.35 5.97 9.27
CA ALA A 45 21.42 6.26 8.31
C ALA A 45 21.80 7.75 8.32
N ILE A 46 23.09 8.04 8.10
CA ILE A 46 23.58 9.41 7.90
C ILE A 46 24.44 9.47 6.64
N MET A 47 24.01 10.24 5.66
CA MET A 47 24.82 10.58 4.49
C MET A 47 25.58 11.89 4.73
N VAL A 48 26.86 11.90 4.34
CA VAL A 48 27.78 13.02 4.51
C VAL A 48 28.35 13.41 3.16
N SER A 49 28.27 14.69 2.80
CA SER A 49 28.71 15.21 1.49
C SER A 49 29.54 16.47 1.65
N TRP A 50 30.61 16.62 0.87
CA TRP A 50 31.54 17.76 0.93
C TRP A 50 32.04 18.19 -0.45
N GLU A 51 32.65 19.38 -0.52
CA GLU A 51 33.32 19.85 -1.74
C GLU A 51 34.77 19.34 -1.84
N ALA A 52 35.26 19.17 -3.07
CA ALA A 52 36.60 18.63 -3.31
C ALA A 52 37.70 19.61 -2.88
N VAL A 53 38.54 19.22 -1.92
CA VAL A 53 39.66 20.04 -1.43
C VAL A 53 40.85 19.93 -2.39
N GLU A 54 41.23 21.05 -3.02
CA GLU A 54 42.39 21.10 -3.92
C GLU A 54 43.67 20.65 -3.21
N GLY A 55 44.35 19.66 -3.78
CA GLY A 55 45.58 19.06 -3.22
C GLY A 55 45.37 17.92 -2.22
N ALA A 56 44.12 17.54 -1.92
CA ALA A 56 43.82 16.30 -1.22
C ALA A 56 44.19 15.08 -2.07
N ALA A 57 44.72 14.04 -1.40
CA ALA A 57 44.98 12.73 -1.97
C ALA A 57 43.84 11.74 -1.67
N TYR A 58 43.20 11.91 -0.53
CA TYR A 58 41.98 11.22 -0.07
C TYR A 58 41.43 11.94 1.18
N TYR A 59 40.31 11.48 1.70
CA TYR A 59 39.68 11.96 2.92
C TYR A 59 39.67 10.86 3.99
N GLU A 60 39.89 11.25 5.25
CA GLU A 60 39.57 10.42 6.41
C GLU A 60 38.27 10.91 7.04
N ILE A 61 37.30 10.00 7.18
CA ILE A 61 36.01 10.27 7.81
C ILE A 61 35.78 9.31 8.98
N THR A 62 35.30 9.82 10.10
CA THR A 62 35.02 9.01 11.31
C THR A 62 33.70 9.46 11.92
N ILE A 63 32.88 8.51 12.35
CA ILE A 63 31.68 8.74 13.17
C ILE A 63 31.92 8.18 14.58
N SER A 64 31.30 8.75 15.63
CA SER A 64 31.49 8.32 17.02
C SER A 64 31.49 6.80 17.19
N ASN A 65 32.49 6.27 17.88
CA ASN A 65 32.66 4.87 18.27
C ASN A 65 32.85 3.84 17.12
N LYS A 66 32.66 4.20 15.83
CA LYS A 66 33.07 3.36 14.68
C LYS A 66 34.51 3.70 14.23
N ALA A 67 35.12 2.82 13.45
CA ALA A 67 36.50 3.02 12.95
C ALA A 67 36.59 4.08 11.84
N THR A 68 37.72 4.79 11.75
CA THR A 68 38.01 5.75 10.69
C THR A 68 38.07 5.07 9.32
N GLN A 69 37.35 5.65 8.37
CA GLN A 69 37.23 5.21 6.99
C GLN A 69 38.07 6.12 6.09
N LYS A 70 38.63 5.57 5.01
CA LYS A 70 39.36 6.32 3.98
C LYS A 70 38.59 6.26 2.67
N THR A 71 38.38 7.39 2.01
CA THR A 71 37.75 7.44 0.69
C THR A 71 38.34 8.57 -0.16
N ASP A 72 38.39 8.35 -1.48
CA ASP A 72 38.69 9.34 -2.51
C ASP A 72 37.43 10.06 -3.04
N ASN A 73 36.23 9.54 -2.73
CA ASN A 73 34.96 10.18 -3.02
C ASN A 73 34.71 11.42 -2.13
N THR A 74 33.75 12.25 -2.54
CA THR A 74 33.25 13.42 -1.80
C THR A 74 31.91 13.18 -1.08
N VAL A 75 31.51 11.90 -0.95
CA VAL A 75 30.29 11.46 -0.27
C VAL A 75 30.55 10.15 0.48
N TYR A 76 29.89 9.97 1.64
CA TYR A 76 29.95 8.74 2.43
C TYR A 76 28.64 8.51 3.20
N ARG A 77 28.06 7.30 3.17
CA ARG A 77 26.89 6.91 3.98
C ARG A 77 27.39 6.08 5.18
N PHE A 78 26.92 6.44 6.38
CA PHE A 78 27.02 5.60 7.57
C PHE A 78 25.67 4.92 7.78
N GLU A 79 25.70 3.59 7.85
CA GLU A 79 24.54 2.71 8.08
C GLU A 79 24.70 2.01 9.45
N ASP A 80 23.71 1.21 9.85
CA ASP A 80 23.67 0.45 11.11
C ASP A 80 24.00 1.29 12.35
N LEU A 81 23.30 2.40 12.54
CA LEU A 81 23.40 3.23 13.74
C LEU A 81 22.23 2.94 14.71
N GLU A 82 22.34 3.45 15.92
CA GLU A 82 21.22 3.48 16.86
C GLU A 82 20.39 4.76 16.59
N TYR A 83 19.07 4.67 16.75
CA TYR A 83 18.14 5.80 16.61
C TYR A 83 18.27 6.80 17.76
N ASN A 84 17.76 8.03 17.59
CA ASN A 84 17.77 9.11 18.58
C ASN A 84 19.14 9.33 19.25
N THR A 85 20.23 9.11 18.50
CA THR A 85 21.59 9.04 19.03
C THR A 85 22.47 10.12 18.41
N GLU A 86 23.06 10.95 19.26
CA GLU A 86 23.95 12.03 18.81
C GLU A 86 25.33 11.48 18.41
N TYR A 87 25.57 11.43 17.11
CA TYR A 87 26.86 11.12 16.52
C TYR A 87 27.68 12.39 16.27
N THR A 88 28.99 12.30 16.52
CA THR A 88 29.96 13.32 16.12
C THR A 88 30.73 12.80 14.91
N ILE A 89 30.52 13.44 13.76
CA ILE A 89 31.25 13.17 12.53
C ILE A 89 32.50 14.05 12.50
N LYS A 90 33.59 13.48 11.99
CA LYS A 90 34.88 14.14 11.78
C LYS A 90 35.34 13.83 10.37
N LEU A 91 35.78 14.87 9.65
CA LEU A 91 36.26 14.79 8.28
C LEU A 91 37.59 15.54 8.16
N GLN A 92 38.57 14.92 7.50
CA GLN A 92 39.88 15.52 7.24
C GLN A 92 40.32 15.22 5.80
N ALA A 93 40.62 16.26 5.04
CA ALA A 93 41.34 16.14 3.78
C ALA A 93 42.83 15.83 4.06
N ILE A 94 43.31 14.72 3.51
CA ILE A 94 44.66 14.18 3.71
C ILE A 94 45.51 14.49 2.48
N SER A 95 46.76 14.93 2.67
CA SER A 95 47.70 15.20 1.59
C SER A 95 48.66 14.03 1.36
N THR A 96 49.44 14.08 0.27
CA THR A 96 50.60 13.21 0.07
C THR A 96 51.79 13.56 0.98
N ASP A 97 51.73 14.72 1.64
CA ASP A 97 52.65 15.17 2.68
C ASP A 97 51.85 15.38 3.97
N GLU A 98 51.99 14.45 4.94
CA GLU A 98 51.21 14.44 6.19
C GLU A 98 51.29 15.76 6.97
N SER A 99 52.39 16.53 6.82
CA SER A 99 52.55 17.84 7.46
C SER A 99 51.59 18.91 6.93
N LYS A 100 50.99 18.67 5.76
CA LYS A 100 50.03 19.54 5.07
C LYS A 100 48.58 19.08 5.22
N ASN A 101 48.28 18.02 5.97
CA ASN A 101 46.90 17.60 6.21
C ASN A 101 46.07 18.78 6.76
N SER A 102 44.82 18.85 6.32
CA SER A 102 43.86 19.88 6.76
C SER A 102 43.60 19.82 8.28
N GLN A 103 42.95 20.85 8.84
CA GLN A 103 42.35 20.70 10.16
C GLN A 103 41.15 19.75 10.09
N ILE A 104 40.83 19.07 11.19
CA ILE A 104 39.66 18.18 11.26
C ILE A 104 38.41 19.05 11.35
N ALA A 105 37.58 19.02 10.32
CA ALA A 105 36.21 19.52 10.38
C ALA A 105 35.37 18.55 11.22
N SER A 106 34.42 19.06 12.00
CA SER A 106 33.55 18.21 12.81
C SER A 106 32.18 18.81 13.06
N GLN A 107 31.16 17.97 12.97
CA GLN A 107 29.75 18.32 13.16
C GLN A 107 29.08 17.26 14.03
N LYS A 108 28.14 17.69 14.86
CA LYS A 108 27.19 16.82 15.57
C LYS A 108 25.92 16.69 14.75
N VAL A 109 25.38 15.49 14.73
CA VAL A 109 24.13 15.12 14.05
C VAL A 109 23.47 14.03 14.89
N THR A 110 22.15 14.04 14.98
CA THR A 110 21.39 13.01 15.70
C THR A 110 20.68 12.17 14.64
N THR A 111 20.70 10.85 14.77
CA THR A 111 19.80 9.98 14.01
C THR A 111 18.35 10.30 14.36
N ASP A 112 17.43 10.00 13.44
CA ASP A 112 16.01 10.28 13.69
C ASP A 112 15.49 9.45 14.88
N GLU A 113 14.39 9.89 15.49
CA GLU A 113 13.75 9.10 16.55
C GLU A 113 13.11 7.86 15.92
N LEU A 114 13.30 6.69 16.55
CA LEU A 114 12.55 5.50 16.18
C LEU A 114 11.09 5.74 16.52
N LYS A 115 10.26 6.00 15.51
CA LYS A 115 8.81 5.89 15.65
C LYS A 115 8.51 4.42 15.94
N ALA A 116 8.05 4.13 17.15
CA ALA A 116 7.64 2.77 17.49
C ALA A 116 6.43 2.33 16.66
N LEU A 117 6.21 1.02 16.62
CA LEU A 117 5.27 0.24 15.81
C LEU A 117 3.99 1.00 15.38
N GLN A 118 4.00 1.67 14.22
CA GLN A 118 2.82 2.35 13.66
C GLN A 118 1.78 1.38 13.07
N TYR A 119 1.98 0.07 13.23
CA TYR A 119 1.02 -0.95 12.81
C TYR A 119 0.13 -1.43 13.96
N ARG A 120 -0.85 -2.26 13.58
CA ARG A 120 -1.66 -3.11 14.44
C ARG A 120 -1.86 -4.47 13.78
N GLU A 121 -2.03 -5.50 14.60
CA GLU A 121 -2.23 -6.87 14.15
C GLU A 121 -3.50 -7.48 14.72
N TRP A 122 -4.14 -8.36 13.96
CA TRP A 122 -5.28 -9.16 14.39
C TRP A 122 -5.21 -10.56 13.78
N TYR A 123 -5.67 -11.55 14.55
CA TYR A 123 -5.77 -12.96 14.16
C TYR A 123 -7.24 -13.38 14.05
N PRO A 124 -7.87 -13.29 12.86
CA PRO A 124 -9.25 -13.75 12.66
C PRO A 124 -9.37 -15.26 12.89
N LYS A 125 -10.45 -15.70 13.58
CA LYS A 125 -10.69 -17.14 13.74
C LYS A 125 -10.86 -17.86 12.41
N ASN A 126 -10.56 -19.16 12.44
CA ASN A 126 -10.55 -20.07 11.28
C ASN A 126 -9.54 -19.67 10.18
N GLY A 127 -8.68 -18.66 10.42
CA GLY A 127 -7.80 -18.13 9.39
C GLY A 127 -8.59 -17.43 8.28
N ALA A 128 -9.47 -16.51 8.63
CA ALA A 128 -9.99 -15.54 7.66
C ALA A 128 -8.88 -14.55 7.26
N ALA A 129 -8.77 -14.27 5.97
CA ALA A 129 -7.89 -13.23 5.46
C ALA A 129 -8.69 -11.94 5.26
N ALA A 130 -8.06 -10.77 5.45
CA ALA A 130 -8.64 -9.52 5.03
C ALA A 130 -8.78 -9.46 3.49
N THR A 131 -9.75 -8.69 3.00
CA THR A 131 -10.06 -8.54 1.57
C THR A 131 -10.10 -7.09 1.12
N ALA A 132 -10.52 -6.16 1.99
CA ALA A 132 -10.66 -4.75 1.67
C ALA A 132 -10.48 -3.83 2.90
N ILE A 133 -10.14 -2.57 2.62
CA ILE A 133 -10.12 -1.45 3.56
C ILE A 133 -10.95 -0.30 2.95
N SER A 134 -11.76 0.40 3.74
CA SER A 134 -12.58 1.54 3.27
C SER A 134 -11.72 2.74 2.84
N ASN A 135 -12.24 3.61 1.98
CA ASN A 135 -11.59 4.84 1.51
C ASN A 135 -10.98 5.66 2.65
N ASN A 136 -11.77 5.90 3.71
CA ASN A 136 -11.35 6.65 4.90
C ASN A 136 -10.36 5.92 5.82
N GLY A 137 -9.95 4.70 5.46
CA GLY A 137 -8.98 3.89 6.20
C GLY A 137 -9.44 3.46 7.59
N ARG A 138 -10.75 3.45 7.87
CA ARG A 138 -11.29 3.08 9.19
C ARG A 138 -11.71 1.62 9.30
N TRP A 139 -12.30 1.06 8.24
CA TRP A 139 -12.92 -0.26 8.29
C TRP A 139 -12.12 -1.25 7.47
N VAL A 140 -11.87 -2.42 8.04
CA VAL A 140 -11.27 -3.56 7.34
C VAL A 140 -12.25 -4.72 7.41
N VAL A 141 -12.40 -5.45 6.31
CA VAL A 141 -13.24 -6.65 6.24
C VAL A 141 -12.48 -7.81 5.62
N GLY A 142 -13.02 -9.01 5.82
CA GLY A 142 -12.47 -10.22 5.23
C GLY A 142 -13.31 -11.46 5.43
N GLY A 143 -12.77 -12.60 4.99
CA GLY A 143 -13.39 -13.91 5.18
C GLY A 143 -12.53 -15.10 4.73
N ASN A 144 -12.89 -16.30 5.20
CA ASN A 144 -12.47 -17.60 4.68
C ASN A 144 -13.39 -18.70 5.25
N ASP A 145 -13.60 -19.79 4.50
CA ASP A 145 -14.48 -20.93 4.83
C ASP A 145 -15.78 -20.51 5.56
N ARG A 146 -16.53 -19.60 4.93
CA ARG A 146 -17.82 -19.06 5.43
C ARG A 146 -17.74 -18.36 6.79
N SER A 147 -16.56 -17.89 7.18
CA SER A 147 -16.29 -17.14 8.40
C SER A 147 -15.79 -15.75 8.01
N GLY A 148 -16.58 -14.71 8.28
CA GLY A 148 -16.30 -13.33 7.90
C GLY A 148 -15.99 -12.46 9.11
N PHE A 149 -15.36 -11.31 8.89
CA PHE A 149 -15.14 -10.32 9.96
C PHE A 149 -15.24 -8.88 9.47
N VAL A 150 -15.51 -7.99 10.43
CA VAL A 150 -15.43 -6.53 10.28
C VAL A 150 -14.62 -5.97 11.45
N LEU A 151 -13.67 -5.09 11.16
CA LEU A 151 -12.74 -4.47 12.10
C LEU A 151 -12.89 -2.94 12.05
N ASP A 152 -13.20 -2.33 13.19
CA ASP A 152 -13.22 -0.87 13.37
C ASP A 152 -11.88 -0.40 13.92
N LEU A 153 -11.00 0.10 13.05
CA LEU A 153 -9.67 0.59 13.42
C LEU A 153 -9.73 1.78 14.39
N SER A 154 -10.85 2.52 14.45
CA SER A 154 -11.04 3.61 15.44
C SER A 154 -11.35 3.11 16.86
N LYS A 155 -11.62 1.81 17.02
CA LYS A 155 -11.90 1.15 18.30
C LYS A 155 -10.94 -0.02 18.61
N GLU A 156 -10.09 -0.39 17.66
CA GLU A 156 -9.28 -1.62 17.65
C GLU A 156 -10.14 -2.91 17.84
N GLU A 157 -11.43 -2.83 17.48
CA GLU A 157 -12.47 -3.84 17.77
C GLU A 157 -12.83 -4.65 16.51
N MET A 158 -12.61 -5.96 16.55
CA MET A 158 -13.01 -6.92 15.51
C MET A 158 -14.27 -7.68 15.92
N VAL A 159 -15.25 -7.74 15.01
CA VAL A 159 -16.48 -8.54 15.12
C VAL A 159 -16.46 -9.63 14.05
N GLU A 160 -16.65 -10.88 14.46
CA GLU A 160 -16.69 -12.05 13.57
C GLU A 160 -18.13 -12.52 13.34
N PHE A 161 -18.38 -13.06 12.16
CA PHE A 161 -19.68 -13.52 11.69
C PHE A 161 -19.56 -14.91 11.07
N SER A 162 -20.40 -15.85 11.50
CA SER A 162 -20.47 -17.20 10.94
C SER A 162 -21.49 -17.28 9.81
N GLY A 163 -21.18 -18.02 8.75
CA GLY A 163 -22.08 -18.20 7.60
C GLY A 163 -22.04 -17.03 6.61
N VAL A 164 -20.95 -16.26 6.55
CA VAL A 164 -20.77 -15.14 5.62
C VAL A 164 -19.30 -14.96 5.27
N GLU A 165 -19.01 -14.43 4.08
CA GLU A 165 -17.70 -13.90 3.70
C GLU A 165 -17.90 -12.49 3.17
N PHE A 166 -17.08 -11.53 3.61
CA PHE A 166 -17.11 -10.14 3.14
C PHE A 166 -15.99 -9.90 2.14
N PHE A 167 -16.28 -9.08 1.12
CA PHE A 167 -15.35 -8.77 0.04
C PHE A 167 -15.00 -7.28 -0.02
N ASP A 168 -15.90 -6.38 0.36
CA ASP A 168 -15.70 -4.91 0.31
C ASP A 168 -16.49 -4.16 1.41
N VAL A 169 -16.12 -2.91 1.72
CA VAL A 169 -16.66 -2.13 2.85
C VAL A 169 -16.68 -0.61 2.64
N ALA A 170 -17.82 0.01 2.93
CA ALA A 170 -18.04 1.45 2.84
C ALA A 170 -17.52 2.23 4.07
N ASP A 171 -17.42 3.55 3.96
CA ASP A 171 -16.85 4.43 4.99
C ASP A 171 -17.62 4.46 6.33
N ASP A 172 -18.90 4.07 6.33
CA ASP A 172 -19.74 3.97 7.52
C ASP A 172 -19.67 2.59 8.21
N GLY A 173 -19.00 1.61 7.60
CA GLY A 173 -18.87 0.23 8.08
C GLY A 173 -19.88 -0.74 7.45
N THR A 174 -20.69 -0.30 6.48
CA THR A 174 -21.54 -1.19 5.68
C THR A 174 -20.67 -2.10 4.82
N ALA A 175 -20.69 -3.41 5.10
CA ALA A 175 -19.89 -4.41 4.40
C ALA A 175 -20.74 -5.23 3.42
N VAL A 176 -20.15 -5.69 2.32
CA VAL A 176 -20.82 -6.50 1.29
C VAL A 176 -20.11 -7.83 1.04
N GLY A 177 -20.89 -8.84 0.63
CA GLY A 177 -20.33 -10.17 0.40
C GLY A 177 -21.36 -11.23 0.01
N ALA A 178 -21.13 -12.46 0.50
CA ALA A 178 -21.99 -13.61 0.31
C ALA A 178 -22.38 -14.26 1.64
N SER A 179 -23.69 -14.41 1.88
CA SER A 179 -24.27 -15.13 3.02
C SER A 179 -24.55 -16.59 2.64
N PHE A 180 -24.09 -17.52 3.46
CA PHE A 180 -24.28 -18.96 3.32
C PHE A 180 -25.35 -19.52 4.27
N GLU A 181 -26.04 -18.67 5.03
CA GLU A 181 -27.10 -19.09 5.96
C GLU A 181 -28.34 -19.63 5.24
N THR A 182 -28.67 -19.07 4.09
CA THR A 182 -29.89 -19.40 3.30
C THR A 182 -29.63 -20.36 2.15
N ASN A 183 -28.44 -20.31 1.53
CA ASN A 183 -28.01 -21.28 0.52
C ASN A 183 -26.53 -21.66 0.67
N GLN A 184 -26.19 -22.92 0.43
CA GLN A 184 -24.80 -23.40 0.51
C GLN A 184 -23.89 -22.84 -0.58
N ASP A 185 -24.46 -22.37 -1.70
CA ASP A 185 -23.73 -21.74 -2.80
C ASP A 185 -23.48 -20.23 -2.58
N GLY A 186 -24.10 -19.61 -1.57
CA GLY A 186 -23.99 -18.18 -1.26
C GLY A 186 -25.09 -17.29 -1.87
N THR A 187 -25.62 -16.39 -1.05
CA THR A 187 -26.63 -15.37 -1.38
C THR A 187 -26.00 -13.97 -1.25
N ALA A 188 -26.14 -13.10 -2.25
CA ALA A 188 -25.57 -11.76 -2.21
C ALA A 188 -26.15 -10.95 -1.02
N ALA A 189 -25.29 -10.44 -0.16
CA ALA A 189 -25.69 -9.90 1.14
C ALA A 189 -24.90 -8.66 1.57
N ILE A 190 -25.51 -7.91 2.50
CA ILE A 190 -25.06 -6.63 3.06
C ILE A 190 -25.12 -6.75 4.58
N LEU A 191 -24.08 -6.34 5.29
CA LEU A 191 -24.11 -6.09 6.73
C LEU A 191 -24.37 -4.59 6.97
N ILE A 192 -25.44 -4.27 7.71
CA ILE A 192 -25.73 -2.90 8.16
C ILE A 192 -25.74 -2.91 9.69
N GLY A 193 -24.65 -2.42 10.29
CA GLY A 193 -24.44 -2.50 11.74
C GLY A 193 -24.21 -3.95 12.20
N ASP A 194 -25.12 -4.48 13.03
CA ASP A 194 -25.11 -5.87 13.50
C ASP A 194 -26.02 -6.81 12.67
N LYS A 195 -26.64 -6.30 11.61
CA LYS A 195 -27.74 -6.98 10.90
C LYS A 195 -27.42 -7.28 9.44
N MET A 196 -27.45 -8.57 9.09
CA MET A 196 -27.43 -9.02 7.69
C MET A 196 -28.75 -8.68 6.95
N VAL A 197 -28.61 -8.36 5.67
CA VAL A 197 -29.70 -8.11 4.70
C VAL A 197 -29.32 -8.79 3.38
N GLU A 198 -30.25 -9.54 2.79
CA GLU A 198 -30.06 -10.21 1.50
C GLU A 198 -30.57 -9.31 0.34
N ILE A 199 -29.91 -9.38 -0.81
CA ILE A 199 -30.31 -8.65 -2.03
C ILE A 199 -31.31 -9.50 -2.82
N ASP A 200 -32.53 -9.01 -3.02
CA ASP A 200 -33.57 -9.75 -3.76
C ASP A 200 -33.32 -9.68 -5.28
N LEU A 201 -32.74 -10.75 -5.81
CA LEU A 201 -32.48 -10.92 -7.25
C LEU A 201 -33.71 -11.39 -8.05
N SER A 202 -34.87 -11.64 -7.43
CA SER A 202 -36.04 -12.24 -8.10
C SER A 202 -36.69 -11.36 -9.19
N SER A 203 -36.32 -10.08 -9.26
CA SER A 203 -36.70 -9.18 -10.35
C SER A 203 -35.86 -9.33 -11.63
N VAL A 204 -34.70 -9.99 -11.56
CA VAL A 204 -33.75 -10.14 -12.69
C VAL A 204 -33.33 -11.59 -12.96
N ALA A 205 -33.35 -12.47 -11.96
CA ALA A 205 -32.99 -13.88 -12.10
C ALA A 205 -34.23 -14.77 -12.23
N VAL A 206 -34.17 -15.81 -13.07
CA VAL A 206 -35.22 -16.84 -13.17
C VAL A 206 -35.00 -17.91 -12.11
N LYS A 207 -33.76 -18.41 -11.98
CA LYS A 207 -33.38 -19.39 -10.97
C LYS A 207 -31.86 -19.38 -10.71
N HIS A 208 -31.39 -18.39 -9.96
CA HIS A 208 -29.99 -18.32 -9.55
C HIS A 208 -29.61 -19.39 -8.50
N GLY A 209 -28.30 -19.59 -8.34
CA GLY A 209 -27.67 -20.26 -7.20
C GLY A 209 -26.78 -19.29 -6.45
N MET A 210 -25.48 -19.54 -6.50
CA MET A 210 -24.41 -18.66 -6.02
C MET A 210 -24.62 -17.22 -6.49
N SER A 211 -24.54 -16.28 -5.54
CA SER A 211 -24.55 -14.85 -5.81
C SER A 211 -23.71 -14.12 -4.77
N CYS A 212 -22.94 -13.13 -5.22
CA CYS A 212 -22.01 -12.38 -4.38
C CYS A 212 -22.15 -10.89 -4.70
N ALA A 213 -22.28 -10.05 -3.66
CA ALA A 213 -21.97 -8.63 -3.77
C ALA A 213 -20.45 -8.47 -3.62
N THR A 214 -19.79 -7.86 -4.61
CA THR A 214 -18.33 -7.83 -4.74
C THR A 214 -17.71 -6.46 -4.49
N GLY A 215 -18.49 -5.38 -4.59
CA GLY A 215 -18.03 -4.01 -4.32
C GLY A 215 -19.16 -3.08 -3.88
N ILE A 216 -18.81 -2.02 -3.16
CA ILE A 216 -19.73 -1.00 -2.63
C ILE A 216 -19.14 0.42 -2.77
N THR A 217 -19.97 1.42 -3.08
CA THR A 217 -19.50 2.81 -3.08
C THR A 217 -19.24 3.30 -1.65
N PRO A 218 -18.30 4.24 -1.42
CA PRO A 218 -17.92 4.65 -0.06
C PRO A 218 -19.07 5.27 0.75
N ASP A 219 -20.07 5.82 0.06
CA ASP A 219 -21.31 6.37 0.64
C ASP A 219 -22.39 5.32 0.97
N ALA A 220 -22.10 4.03 0.75
CA ALA A 220 -23.00 2.89 0.88
C ALA A 220 -24.30 2.95 0.03
N THR A 221 -24.38 3.84 -0.98
CA THR A 221 -25.62 4.00 -1.77
C THR A 221 -25.74 3.06 -2.97
N TYR A 222 -24.64 2.44 -3.39
CA TYR A 222 -24.59 1.63 -4.60
C TYR A 222 -23.68 0.41 -4.42
N ILE A 223 -24.19 -0.76 -4.79
CA ILE A 223 -23.51 -2.04 -4.60
C ILE A 223 -23.44 -2.74 -5.96
N VAL A 224 -22.36 -3.48 -6.21
CA VAL A 224 -22.18 -4.29 -7.42
C VAL A 224 -21.90 -5.75 -7.07
N GLY A 225 -22.15 -6.63 -8.04
CA GLY A 225 -21.97 -8.06 -7.84
C GLY A 225 -22.21 -8.87 -9.10
N TRP A 226 -22.40 -10.16 -8.89
CA TRP A 226 -22.78 -11.11 -9.92
C TRP A 226 -23.58 -12.28 -9.32
N PHE A 227 -24.35 -12.97 -10.15
CA PHE A 227 -25.04 -14.20 -9.79
C PHE A 227 -24.87 -15.28 -10.87
N TRP A 228 -24.89 -16.54 -10.45
CA TRP A 228 -24.95 -17.68 -11.35
C TRP A 228 -26.40 -18.04 -11.64
N GLU A 229 -26.82 -17.97 -12.90
CA GLU A 229 -28.14 -18.38 -13.36
C GLU A 229 -28.13 -19.86 -13.79
N TYR A 230 -29.03 -20.69 -13.24
CA TYR A 230 -29.10 -22.11 -13.59
C TYR A 230 -30.09 -22.44 -14.70
N ASP A 231 -30.95 -21.51 -15.12
CA ASP A 231 -31.86 -21.69 -16.25
C ASP A 231 -31.47 -20.79 -17.43
N GLU A 232 -30.23 -20.96 -17.92
CA GLU A 232 -29.65 -20.24 -19.07
C GLU A 232 -30.57 -20.25 -20.31
N ALA A 233 -31.33 -21.34 -20.51
CA ALA A 233 -32.23 -21.52 -21.63
C ALA A 233 -33.50 -20.63 -21.56
N ASN A 234 -33.89 -20.16 -20.38
CA ASN A 234 -35.08 -19.33 -20.17
C ASN A 234 -34.77 -17.92 -19.63
N SER A 235 -33.58 -17.70 -19.06
CA SER A 235 -33.16 -16.40 -18.55
C SER A 235 -32.65 -15.48 -19.66
N TYR A 236 -33.29 -14.33 -19.81
CA TYR A 236 -32.89 -13.31 -20.78
C TYR A 236 -31.44 -12.86 -20.56
N PHE A 237 -31.06 -12.54 -19.32
CA PHE A 237 -29.73 -12.02 -19.04
C PHE A 237 -28.62 -13.07 -19.19
N ALA A 238 -28.89 -14.36 -18.94
CA ALA A 238 -27.90 -15.41 -19.22
C ALA A 238 -27.62 -15.57 -20.72
N GLN A 239 -28.60 -15.28 -21.58
CA GLN A 239 -28.43 -15.24 -23.05
C GLN A 239 -27.68 -13.98 -23.52
N GLN A 240 -27.42 -13.01 -22.64
CA GLN A 240 -26.66 -11.78 -22.91
C GLN A 240 -25.30 -11.78 -22.19
N TYR A 241 -25.14 -12.51 -21.08
CA TYR A 241 -23.93 -12.49 -20.24
C TYR A 241 -23.24 -13.84 -20.05
N GLY A 242 -23.86 -14.95 -20.44
CA GLY A 242 -23.47 -16.31 -20.06
C GLY A 242 -24.03 -16.71 -18.70
N ALA A 243 -23.60 -17.86 -18.18
CA ALA A 243 -24.10 -18.42 -16.92
C ALA A 243 -23.84 -17.53 -15.69
N VAL A 244 -22.81 -16.66 -15.75
CA VAL A 244 -22.55 -15.61 -14.76
C VAL A 244 -23.10 -14.29 -15.31
N VAL A 245 -23.96 -13.65 -14.52
CA VAL A 245 -24.65 -12.40 -14.87
C VAL A 245 -24.22 -11.30 -13.90
N PRO A 246 -23.76 -10.12 -14.38
CA PRO A 246 -23.44 -8.98 -13.53
C PRO A 246 -24.69 -8.30 -12.98
N PHE A 247 -24.63 -7.73 -11.77
CA PHE A 247 -25.70 -6.89 -11.24
C PHE A 247 -25.18 -5.66 -10.50
N CYS A 248 -26.04 -4.65 -10.42
CA CYS A 248 -25.95 -3.49 -9.54
C CYS A 248 -27.19 -3.45 -8.62
N TYR A 249 -27.04 -2.92 -7.41
CA TYR A 249 -28.14 -2.69 -6.47
C TYR A 249 -28.08 -1.26 -5.94
N ASP A 250 -29.13 -0.49 -6.23
CA ASP A 250 -29.28 0.89 -5.78
C ASP A 250 -29.99 0.89 -4.42
N VAL A 251 -29.20 0.97 -3.35
CA VAL A 251 -29.65 0.82 -1.94
C VAL A 251 -30.73 1.84 -1.59
N LEU A 252 -30.61 3.06 -2.13
CA LEU A 252 -31.58 4.15 -1.89
C LEU A 252 -32.92 3.97 -2.62
N LYS A 253 -32.98 3.11 -3.65
CA LYS A 253 -34.19 2.81 -4.43
C LYS A 253 -34.75 1.41 -4.19
N ASP A 254 -34.03 0.57 -3.43
CA ASP A 254 -34.31 -0.86 -3.24
C ASP A 254 -34.52 -1.57 -4.60
N ARG A 255 -33.53 -1.46 -5.48
CA ARG A 255 -33.65 -1.85 -6.90
C ARG A 255 -32.39 -2.54 -7.41
N VAL A 256 -32.52 -3.82 -7.78
CA VAL A 256 -31.52 -4.54 -8.59
C VAL A 256 -31.65 -4.16 -10.07
N ILE A 257 -30.51 -4.07 -10.75
CA ILE A 257 -30.36 -3.70 -12.16
C ILE A 257 -29.28 -4.60 -12.76
N VAL A 258 -29.52 -5.19 -13.92
CA VAL A 258 -28.44 -5.77 -14.74
C VAL A 258 -28.00 -4.67 -15.71
N PRO A 259 -26.68 -4.43 -15.90
CA PRO A 259 -26.19 -3.44 -16.86
C PRO A 259 -26.67 -3.65 -18.31
N THR A 260 -26.33 -2.70 -19.19
CA THR A 260 -26.45 -2.89 -20.64
C THR A 260 -25.30 -3.74 -21.20
N GLU A 261 -25.57 -4.60 -22.18
CA GLU A 261 -24.54 -5.41 -22.86
C GLU A 261 -23.77 -4.56 -23.89
N GLY A 262 -22.44 -4.68 -23.92
CA GLY A 262 -21.58 -4.12 -24.98
C GLY A 262 -21.56 -4.99 -26.23
N GLU A 263 -20.97 -4.49 -27.32
CA GLU A 263 -20.72 -5.34 -28.50
C GLU A 263 -19.61 -6.36 -28.20
N ARG A 264 -19.94 -7.66 -28.29
CA ARG A 264 -18.97 -8.76 -28.07
C ARG A 264 -17.95 -8.87 -29.21
N ILE A 265 -16.90 -8.05 -29.16
CA ILE A 265 -15.76 -8.15 -30.10
C ILE A 265 -15.02 -9.49 -29.92
N TYR A 266 -14.97 -10.02 -28.69
CA TYR A 266 -14.26 -11.27 -28.38
C TYR A 266 -15.18 -12.34 -27.76
N ASN A 267 -15.46 -13.39 -28.54
CA ASN A 267 -16.22 -14.60 -28.20
C ASN A 267 -17.70 -14.40 -27.76
N GLU A 268 -18.64 -14.87 -28.58
CA GLU A 268 -20.09 -14.83 -28.34
C GLU A 268 -20.52 -15.50 -27.03
N ASN A 269 -19.79 -16.49 -26.51
CA ASN A 269 -20.20 -17.30 -25.34
C ASN A 269 -19.42 -17.01 -24.04
N ALA A 270 -18.75 -15.87 -23.94
CA ALA A 270 -18.00 -15.50 -22.75
C ALA A 270 -18.90 -15.15 -21.54
N ALA A 271 -18.49 -15.53 -20.32
CA ALA A 271 -19.17 -15.22 -19.06
C ALA A 271 -18.77 -13.83 -18.53
N THR A 272 -19.63 -13.11 -17.80
CA THR A 272 -19.39 -11.71 -17.41
C THR A 272 -19.76 -11.41 -15.95
N ALA A 273 -18.92 -10.67 -15.23
CA ALA A 273 -19.18 -10.26 -13.85
C ALA A 273 -18.58 -8.89 -13.51
N ILE A 274 -19.15 -8.19 -12.53
CA ILE A 274 -18.57 -6.97 -11.95
C ILE A 274 -17.75 -7.34 -10.69
N LYS A 275 -16.62 -6.65 -10.49
CA LYS A 275 -15.74 -6.80 -9.33
C LYS A 275 -15.72 -5.57 -8.42
N ALA A 276 -15.67 -4.37 -8.99
CA ALA A 276 -15.54 -3.13 -8.22
C ALA A 276 -16.42 -2.01 -8.80
N VAL A 277 -16.71 -1.00 -7.99
CA VAL A 277 -17.43 0.22 -8.38
C VAL A 277 -16.70 1.44 -7.85
N ALA A 278 -16.49 2.43 -8.71
CA ALA A 278 -15.86 3.69 -8.34
C ALA A 278 -16.90 4.66 -7.72
N PRO A 279 -16.47 5.69 -6.95
CA PRO A 279 -17.37 6.70 -6.39
C PRO A 279 -18.18 7.48 -7.45
N ASP A 280 -17.69 7.54 -8.70
CA ASP A 280 -18.38 8.12 -9.86
C ASP A 280 -19.49 7.22 -10.46
N ARG A 281 -19.66 6.00 -9.91
CA ARG A 281 -20.51 4.89 -10.39
C ARG A 281 -20.05 4.19 -11.68
N THR A 282 -18.81 4.40 -12.11
CA THR A 282 -18.18 3.53 -13.10
C THR A 282 -18.03 2.12 -12.53
N LEU A 283 -18.40 1.11 -13.31
CA LEU A 283 -18.37 -0.30 -12.92
C LEU A 283 -17.15 -0.97 -13.57
N LEU A 284 -16.29 -1.62 -12.79
CA LEU A 284 -15.20 -2.45 -13.30
C LEU A 284 -15.59 -3.92 -13.20
N GLY A 285 -15.63 -4.59 -14.34
CA GLY A 285 -15.82 -6.02 -14.40
C GLY A 285 -14.83 -6.71 -15.31
N TYR A 286 -15.10 -7.98 -15.56
CA TYR A 286 -14.33 -8.81 -16.47
C TYR A 286 -15.23 -9.68 -17.34
N GLN A 287 -14.73 -9.98 -18.53
CA GLN A 287 -15.27 -10.97 -19.45
C GLN A 287 -14.34 -12.19 -19.48
N GLN A 288 -14.87 -13.37 -19.19
CA GLN A 288 -14.13 -14.65 -19.17
C GLN A 288 -14.39 -15.45 -20.44
N SER A 289 -13.36 -15.60 -21.27
CA SER A 289 -13.41 -16.03 -22.67
C SER A 289 -12.33 -17.10 -22.94
N GLN A 290 -11.50 -16.96 -24.00
CA GLN A 290 -10.19 -17.62 -24.10
C GLN A 290 -9.08 -16.90 -23.32
N GLY A 291 -9.40 -15.73 -22.73
CA GLY A 291 -8.62 -15.07 -21.69
C GLY A 291 -9.55 -14.50 -20.62
N ILE A 292 -9.04 -13.60 -19.78
CA ILE A 292 -9.86 -12.73 -18.94
C ILE A 292 -9.51 -11.30 -19.33
N HIS A 293 -10.51 -10.46 -19.58
CA HIS A 293 -10.32 -9.08 -20.05
C HIS A 293 -11.12 -8.12 -19.18
N SER A 294 -10.51 -7.03 -18.73
CA SER A 294 -11.20 -5.99 -17.97
C SER A 294 -12.10 -5.15 -18.88
N ILE A 295 -13.31 -4.90 -18.41
CA ILE A 295 -14.33 -4.08 -19.08
C ILE A 295 -14.87 -3.03 -18.11
N ILE A 296 -15.27 -1.88 -18.65
CA ILE A 296 -15.87 -0.77 -17.92
C ILE A 296 -17.25 -0.43 -18.46
N TRP A 297 -18.18 -0.17 -17.53
CA TRP A 297 -19.42 0.54 -17.80
C TRP A 297 -19.34 1.93 -17.15
N ALA A 298 -19.71 2.99 -17.86
CA ALA A 298 -19.71 4.35 -17.29
C ALA A 298 -20.84 4.57 -16.26
N ASP A 299 -21.97 3.90 -16.45
CA ASP A 299 -23.07 3.75 -15.50
C ASP A 299 -23.81 2.43 -15.81
N GLU A 300 -24.86 2.08 -15.07
CA GLU A 300 -25.58 0.82 -15.31
C GLU A 300 -26.44 0.79 -16.59
N ASN A 301 -26.49 1.89 -17.34
CA ASN A 301 -27.33 2.05 -18.54
C ASN A 301 -26.47 2.10 -19.83
N THR A 302 -25.19 2.44 -19.70
CA THR A 302 -24.22 2.57 -20.80
C THR A 302 -23.66 1.20 -21.18
N PRO A 303 -23.56 0.82 -22.47
CA PRO A 303 -22.87 -0.41 -22.89
C PRO A 303 -21.40 -0.44 -22.46
N TYR A 304 -20.82 -1.62 -22.22
CA TYR A 304 -19.43 -1.71 -21.78
C TYR A 304 -18.40 -1.58 -22.92
N GLU A 305 -17.20 -1.12 -22.56
CA GLU A 305 -16.00 -1.08 -23.40
C GLU A 305 -14.84 -1.84 -22.70
N TYR A 306 -13.86 -2.37 -23.44
CA TYR A 306 -12.64 -2.92 -22.84
C TYR A 306 -11.71 -1.80 -22.35
N VAL A 307 -11.07 -1.96 -21.18
CA VAL A 307 -10.26 -0.90 -20.55
C VAL A 307 -9.05 -0.51 -21.40
N HIS A 308 -8.26 -1.51 -21.79
CA HIS A 308 -7.14 -1.36 -22.71
C HIS A 308 -6.98 -2.65 -23.50
N PHE A 309 -7.04 -2.57 -24.83
CA PHE A 309 -7.01 -3.73 -25.71
C PHE A 309 -6.38 -3.34 -27.05
N GLU A 310 -5.39 -4.12 -27.51
CA GLU A 310 -4.68 -3.90 -28.77
C GLU A 310 -4.78 -5.13 -29.68
N TYR A 311 -4.88 -4.86 -30.98
CA TYR A 311 -5.03 -5.87 -32.04
C TYR A 311 -3.96 -5.67 -33.13
N ASN A 312 -3.59 -6.75 -33.82
CA ASN A 312 -2.76 -6.67 -35.04
C ASN A 312 -3.61 -6.30 -36.29
N ASP A 313 -2.95 -6.14 -37.44
CA ASP A 313 -3.61 -5.83 -38.73
C ASP A 313 -4.66 -6.89 -39.15
N ASP A 314 -4.54 -8.13 -38.65
CA ASP A 314 -5.46 -9.26 -38.90
C ASP A 314 -6.60 -9.35 -37.84
N TYR A 315 -6.72 -8.36 -36.94
CA TYR A 315 -7.67 -8.29 -35.82
C TYR A 315 -7.51 -9.39 -34.75
N GLU A 316 -6.33 -10.00 -34.64
CA GLU A 316 -5.98 -10.89 -33.53
C GLU A 316 -5.52 -10.07 -32.30
N PRO A 317 -5.86 -10.48 -31.05
CA PRO A 317 -5.40 -9.80 -29.85
C PRO A 317 -3.87 -9.88 -29.73
N VAL A 318 -3.22 -8.74 -29.50
CA VAL A 318 -1.78 -8.69 -29.13
C VAL A 318 -1.57 -8.31 -27.67
N PHE A 319 -2.48 -7.52 -27.09
CA PHE A 319 -2.39 -7.10 -25.68
C PHE A 319 -3.79 -6.82 -25.09
N SER A 320 -4.03 -7.17 -23.82
CA SER A 320 -5.21 -6.67 -23.08
C SER A 320 -4.97 -6.56 -21.57
N LEU A 321 -5.48 -5.50 -20.93
CA LEU A 321 -5.60 -5.46 -19.47
C LEU A 321 -6.70 -6.44 -19.02
N GLY A 322 -6.42 -7.32 -18.06
CA GLY A 322 -7.41 -8.27 -17.55
C GLY A 322 -6.88 -9.42 -16.70
N ASP A 323 -7.46 -9.55 -15.51
CA ASP A 323 -7.58 -10.78 -14.71
C ASP A 323 -8.81 -10.64 -13.79
N THR A 324 -9.27 -11.75 -13.23
CA THR A 324 -10.23 -11.87 -12.11
C THR A 324 -9.82 -11.10 -10.85
N GLN A 325 -8.57 -10.64 -10.76
CA GLN A 325 -8.01 -9.89 -9.63
C GLN A 325 -7.97 -8.37 -9.87
N ASN A 326 -8.40 -7.87 -11.04
CA ASN A 326 -8.30 -6.44 -11.36
C ASN A 326 -9.32 -5.60 -10.57
N LEU A 327 -8.86 -4.48 -10.01
CA LEU A 327 -9.59 -3.60 -9.09
C LEU A 327 -9.43 -2.12 -9.47
N PHE A 328 -10.26 -1.26 -8.87
CA PHE A 328 -10.08 0.19 -8.87
C PHE A 328 -9.21 0.62 -7.67
N THR A 329 -8.53 1.78 -7.77
CA THR A 329 -8.16 2.55 -6.57
C THR A 329 -9.38 3.20 -5.92
N GLN A 330 -9.23 3.71 -4.70
CA GLN A 330 -10.36 4.16 -3.86
C GLN A 330 -11.12 5.36 -4.45
N SER A 331 -10.43 6.30 -5.12
CA SER A 331 -11.07 7.38 -5.90
C SER A 331 -11.68 6.90 -7.23
N GLY A 332 -11.37 5.68 -7.64
CA GLY A 332 -11.70 5.10 -8.93
C GLY A 332 -10.73 5.45 -10.07
N ARG A 333 -9.71 6.30 -9.86
CA ARG A 333 -8.85 6.83 -10.93
C ARG A 333 -8.08 5.75 -11.69
N TYR A 334 -7.43 4.83 -10.99
CA TYR A 334 -6.61 3.80 -11.60
C TYR A 334 -7.34 2.46 -11.61
N ILE A 335 -7.10 1.67 -12.66
CA ILE A 335 -7.47 0.25 -12.73
C ILE A 335 -6.17 -0.54 -12.66
N TYR A 336 -6.01 -1.38 -11.64
CA TYR A 336 -4.77 -2.12 -11.39
C TYR A 336 -5.00 -3.63 -11.33
N GLY A 337 -3.92 -4.39 -11.53
CA GLY A 337 -3.90 -5.85 -11.43
C GLY A 337 -2.89 -6.44 -12.40
N LYS A 338 -3.39 -7.12 -13.44
CA LYS A 338 -2.57 -7.72 -14.50
C LYS A 338 -3.05 -7.38 -15.90
N ALA A 339 -2.11 -7.42 -16.84
CA ALA A 339 -2.35 -7.46 -18.27
C ALA A 339 -1.78 -8.75 -18.89
N THR A 340 -2.34 -9.16 -20.03
CA THR A 340 -1.86 -10.29 -20.84
C THR A 340 -1.28 -9.77 -22.15
N ASP A 341 0.01 -10.07 -22.37
CA ASP A 341 0.71 -9.89 -23.64
C ASP A 341 0.62 -11.18 -24.46
N PHE A 342 -0.23 -11.16 -25.49
CA PHE A 342 -0.44 -12.30 -26.38
C PHE A 342 0.69 -12.44 -27.41
N ALA A 343 1.31 -11.34 -27.83
CA ALA A 343 2.42 -11.33 -28.78
C ALA A 343 3.65 -12.07 -28.22
N ASN A 344 3.91 -11.94 -26.92
CA ASN A 344 4.94 -12.67 -26.19
C ASN A 344 4.44 -13.99 -25.56
N GLY A 345 3.36 -14.57 -26.10
CA GLY A 345 2.92 -15.94 -25.79
C GLY A 345 2.05 -16.08 -24.55
N GLN A 346 1.16 -15.10 -24.30
CA GLN A 346 0.33 -14.98 -23.10
C GLN A 346 1.15 -14.75 -21.83
N ALA A 347 2.16 -13.88 -21.92
CA ALA A 347 2.91 -13.43 -20.76
C ALA A 347 2.01 -12.53 -19.89
N SER A 348 1.88 -12.88 -18.61
CA SER A 348 1.16 -12.06 -17.62
C SER A 348 2.11 -11.03 -17.03
N LEU A 349 1.70 -9.77 -16.99
CA LEU A 349 2.47 -8.64 -16.47
C LEU A 349 1.66 -7.90 -15.39
N PRO A 350 2.24 -7.54 -14.23
CA PRO A 350 1.67 -6.54 -13.33
C PRO A 350 1.39 -5.24 -14.10
N ALA A 351 0.21 -4.67 -13.94
CA ALA A 351 -0.21 -3.52 -14.74
C ALA A 351 -1.09 -2.53 -13.96
N VAL A 352 -0.98 -1.26 -14.36
CA VAL A 352 -1.82 -0.13 -13.93
C VAL A 352 -2.28 0.62 -15.18
N TYR A 353 -3.56 0.98 -15.24
CA TYR A 353 -4.15 1.86 -16.25
C TYR A 353 -4.73 3.11 -15.58
N ASP A 354 -4.28 4.29 -15.97
CA ASP A 354 -4.82 5.56 -15.50
C ASP A 354 -5.99 5.99 -16.40
N ARG A 355 -7.20 6.09 -15.84
CA ARG A 355 -8.41 6.45 -16.61
C ARG A 355 -8.40 7.90 -17.10
N GLU A 356 -7.66 8.81 -16.46
CA GLU A 356 -7.60 10.23 -16.82
C GLU A 356 -6.65 10.48 -17.99
N THR A 357 -5.43 9.91 -17.93
CA THR A 357 -4.43 10.05 -19.00
C THR A 357 -4.64 9.05 -20.14
N LYS A 358 -5.28 7.91 -19.85
CA LYS A 358 -5.37 6.70 -20.70
C LYS A 358 -4.03 6.04 -20.98
N GLU A 359 -3.05 6.25 -20.11
CA GLU A 359 -1.77 5.57 -20.16
C GLU A 359 -1.83 4.23 -19.41
N LEU A 360 -1.09 3.25 -19.95
CA LEU A 360 -0.89 1.94 -19.35
C LEU A 360 0.58 1.82 -18.91
N TYR A 361 0.78 1.43 -17.65
CA TYR A 361 2.07 1.13 -17.07
C TYR A 361 2.15 -0.38 -16.79
N THR A 362 3.28 -1.00 -17.13
CA THR A 362 3.54 -2.43 -16.92
C THR A 362 4.89 -2.64 -16.25
N PHE A 363 4.99 -3.69 -15.43
CA PHE A 363 6.15 -3.90 -14.56
C PHE A 363 6.64 -5.36 -14.62
N THR A 364 7.71 -5.66 -13.89
CA THR A 364 8.13 -7.04 -13.58
C THR A 364 7.46 -7.55 -12.30
N GLY A 365 7.28 -8.88 -12.18
CA GLY A 365 6.69 -9.53 -11.00
C GLY A 365 5.37 -10.24 -11.29
N GLY A 366 4.58 -10.55 -10.25
CA GLY A 366 3.36 -11.37 -10.34
C GLY A 366 2.06 -10.60 -10.61
N SER A 367 1.67 -9.67 -9.74
CA SER A 367 0.47 -8.83 -9.87
C SER A 367 0.62 -7.52 -9.12
N VAL A 368 0.03 -6.43 -9.62
CA VAL A 368 -0.35 -5.35 -8.70
C VAL A 368 -1.50 -5.87 -7.84
N SER A 369 -1.40 -5.73 -6.52
CA SER A 369 -2.38 -6.22 -5.54
C SER A 369 -3.14 -5.10 -4.86
N ALA A 370 -2.49 -3.95 -4.70
CA ALA A 370 -3.02 -2.74 -4.12
C ALA A 370 -2.39 -1.53 -4.82
N MET A 371 -3.08 -0.39 -4.79
CA MET A 371 -2.54 0.87 -5.30
C MET A 371 -3.18 2.04 -4.54
N SER A 372 -2.43 3.12 -4.37
CA SER A 372 -2.94 4.40 -3.85
C SER A 372 -3.29 5.37 -4.98
N ASP A 373 -4.24 6.27 -4.73
CA ASP A 373 -4.58 7.35 -5.67
C ASP A 373 -3.48 8.41 -5.85
N GLN A 374 -2.38 8.30 -5.08
CA GLN A 374 -1.15 9.08 -5.29
C GLN A 374 -0.22 8.48 -6.36
N GLY A 375 -0.55 7.31 -6.94
CA GLY A 375 0.27 6.67 -7.99
C GLY A 375 1.27 5.62 -7.48
N VAL A 376 1.23 5.28 -6.19
CA VAL A 376 2.08 4.23 -5.61
C VAL A 376 1.37 2.88 -5.71
N ALA A 377 1.96 1.94 -6.45
CA ALA A 377 1.47 0.59 -6.71
C ALA A 377 2.28 -0.47 -5.95
N PHE A 378 1.60 -1.51 -5.48
CA PHE A 378 2.16 -2.60 -4.68
C PHE A 378 2.09 -3.90 -5.47
N ILE A 379 3.24 -4.52 -5.73
CA ILE A 379 3.43 -5.68 -6.60
C ILE A 379 3.81 -6.91 -5.77
N ASN A 380 3.02 -7.97 -5.85
CA ASN A 380 3.25 -9.23 -5.12
C ASN A 380 3.63 -10.36 -6.11
N ASP A 381 4.69 -11.11 -5.81
CA ASP A 381 5.37 -11.98 -6.78
C ASP A 381 5.03 -13.49 -6.73
N ALA A 382 3.76 -13.86 -6.50
CA ALA A 382 3.18 -15.19 -6.78
C ALA A 382 1.72 -15.30 -6.31
N PRO A 383 0.92 -16.24 -6.87
CA PRO A 383 -0.39 -16.58 -6.32
C PRO A 383 -0.30 -17.47 -5.05
N TYR A 384 -0.65 -16.88 -3.92
CA TYR A 384 -1.28 -17.49 -2.73
C TYR A 384 -0.55 -18.50 -1.83
N TYR A 385 0.52 -19.21 -2.23
CA TYR A 385 1.00 -20.38 -1.44
C TYR A 385 2.51 -20.55 -1.14
N LEU A 386 3.38 -19.66 -1.61
CA LEU A 386 4.81 -19.62 -1.21
C LEU A 386 5.22 -18.15 -1.02
N GLY A 387 6.22 -17.89 -0.18
CA GLY A 387 6.52 -16.54 0.35
C GLY A 387 6.80 -15.48 -0.71
N THR A 388 6.26 -14.27 -0.51
CA THR A 388 6.36 -13.13 -1.43
C THR A 388 6.52 -11.81 -0.69
N THR A 389 7.57 -11.05 -1.02
CA THR A 389 7.74 -9.66 -0.59
C THR A 389 6.89 -8.75 -1.47
N SER A 390 6.15 -7.80 -0.87
CA SER A 390 5.58 -6.68 -1.64
C SER A 390 6.70 -5.80 -2.18
N TYR A 391 6.69 -5.50 -3.46
CA TYR A 391 7.52 -4.44 -4.06
C TYR A 391 6.68 -3.20 -4.33
N VAL A 392 7.27 -2.03 -4.15
CA VAL A 392 6.62 -0.74 -4.33
C VAL A 392 7.16 -0.06 -5.59
N VAL A 393 6.25 0.50 -6.37
CA VAL A 393 6.56 1.34 -7.54
C VAL A 393 5.77 2.64 -7.44
N ASP A 394 6.47 3.78 -7.49
CA ASP A 394 5.86 5.10 -7.66
C ASP A 394 5.93 5.49 -9.14
N ILE A 395 4.79 5.42 -9.83
CA ILE A 395 4.74 5.71 -11.28
C ILE A 395 5.07 7.18 -11.61
N ASN A 396 4.99 8.08 -10.63
CA ASN A 396 5.30 9.51 -10.82
C ASN A 396 6.81 9.78 -10.87
N LYS A 397 7.66 8.87 -10.36
CA LYS A 397 9.13 8.98 -10.46
C LYS A 397 9.64 8.74 -11.90
N GLY A 398 8.84 8.07 -12.73
CA GLY A 398 9.10 7.84 -14.15
C GLY A 398 10.06 6.68 -14.44
N GLU A 399 10.31 6.45 -15.73
CA GLU A 399 11.08 5.30 -16.22
C GLU A 399 12.62 5.47 -16.09
N PRO A 400 13.38 4.43 -15.70
CA PRO A 400 12.92 3.07 -15.40
C PRO A 400 12.20 2.98 -14.04
N TYR A 401 11.02 2.35 -14.00
CA TYR A 401 10.30 2.14 -12.74
C TYR A 401 11.11 1.29 -11.74
N GLU A 402 11.59 1.95 -10.68
CA GLU A 402 12.33 1.30 -9.60
C GLU A 402 11.38 0.48 -8.70
N GLN A 403 11.75 -0.79 -8.45
CA GLN A 403 11.00 -1.70 -7.58
C GLN A 403 11.72 -1.81 -6.24
N ILE A 404 11.18 -1.13 -5.22
CA ILE A 404 11.76 -1.09 -3.87
C ILE A 404 11.01 -2.09 -2.99
N PRO A 405 11.67 -2.98 -2.21
CA PRO A 405 10.98 -3.80 -1.21
C PRO A 405 10.15 -2.94 -0.26
N PHE A 406 8.92 -3.34 0.06
CA PHE A 406 8.00 -2.54 0.87
C PHE A 406 8.55 -2.20 2.26
N GLU A 407 9.30 -3.12 2.88
CA GLU A 407 10.00 -2.90 4.15
C GLU A 407 11.05 -1.79 4.06
N GLU A 408 11.83 -1.76 2.97
CA GLU A 408 12.83 -0.71 2.70
C GLU A 408 12.13 0.62 2.36
N TRP A 409 11.09 0.59 1.52
CA TRP A 409 10.34 1.77 1.10
C TRP A 409 9.63 2.48 2.27
N ILE A 410 8.87 1.73 3.09
CA ILE A 410 8.12 2.31 4.22
C ILE A 410 9.07 2.77 5.33
N PHE A 411 10.27 2.20 5.41
CA PHE A 411 11.32 2.68 6.28
C PHE A 411 11.95 3.98 5.77
N ASP A 412 12.54 4.00 4.57
CA ASP A 412 13.31 5.14 4.07
C ASP A 412 12.42 6.37 3.75
N GLU A 413 11.19 6.18 3.24
CA GLU A 413 10.29 7.29 2.84
C GLU A 413 9.34 7.75 3.95
N HIS A 414 9.04 6.91 4.95
CA HIS A 414 8.06 7.20 6.01
C HIS A 414 8.59 7.05 7.45
N ASN A 415 9.81 6.53 7.64
CA ASN A 415 10.43 6.25 8.94
C ASN A 415 9.55 5.31 9.80
N VAL A 416 9.10 4.20 9.19
CA VAL A 416 8.33 3.15 9.86
C VAL A 416 9.11 1.84 9.84
N ASP A 417 9.57 1.41 11.01
CA ASP A 417 10.23 0.12 11.16
C ASP A 417 9.18 -1.00 11.28
N ILE A 418 9.04 -1.80 10.23
CA ILE A 418 8.29 -3.07 10.25
C ILE A 418 9.21 -4.31 10.25
N ALA A 419 10.51 -4.14 10.00
CA ALA A 419 11.49 -5.23 9.97
C ALA A 419 11.85 -5.76 11.37
N SER A 420 11.67 -4.94 12.41
CA SER A 420 11.74 -5.34 13.82
C SER A 420 10.62 -6.29 14.26
N PHE A 421 9.59 -6.52 13.44
CA PHE A 421 8.53 -7.47 13.74
C PHE A 421 8.95 -8.92 13.44
N HIS A 422 9.31 -9.62 14.51
CA HIS A 422 9.19 -11.08 14.54
C HIS A 422 7.78 -11.45 15.02
N PRO A 423 6.91 -12.05 14.18
CA PRO A 423 5.61 -12.54 14.64
C PRO A 423 5.81 -13.59 15.73
N SER A 424 5.45 -13.26 16.96
CA SER A 424 5.78 -14.06 18.15
C SER A 424 4.87 -15.29 18.32
N THR A 425 4.92 -16.22 17.36
CA THR A 425 4.30 -17.54 17.50
C THR A 425 5.08 -18.35 18.55
N ASP A 426 4.64 -18.26 19.81
CA ASP A 426 5.28 -18.83 21.00
C ASP A 426 5.18 -20.38 21.08
N GLU A 427 5.81 -21.08 20.13
CA GLU A 427 6.22 -22.48 20.29
C GLU A 427 7.71 -22.66 19.96
N THR A 428 8.44 -23.21 20.93
CA THR A 428 9.90 -23.22 21.05
C THR A 428 10.67 -24.05 20.00
N ASP A 429 11.86 -23.55 19.63
CA ASP A 429 13.01 -24.28 19.07
C ASP A 429 12.79 -25.09 17.77
N GLY A 430 13.01 -24.47 16.61
CA GLY A 430 13.13 -25.19 15.34
C GLY A 430 13.47 -24.29 14.16
N ASP A 431 12.43 -23.74 13.54
CA ASP A 431 12.49 -23.02 12.28
C ASP A 431 12.18 -21.53 12.49
N ASN A 432 13.10 -20.65 12.09
CA ASN A 432 12.89 -19.20 12.17
C ASN A 432 11.85 -18.78 11.12
N LEU A 433 10.59 -18.64 11.52
CA LEU A 433 9.60 -17.88 10.77
C LEU A 433 9.92 -16.37 10.88
N TYR A 434 10.80 -15.91 9.99
CA TYR A 434 10.83 -14.52 9.58
C TYR A 434 9.50 -14.15 8.91
N MET A 435 9.25 -12.86 8.65
CA MET A 435 8.24 -12.47 7.67
C MET A 435 8.70 -12.86 6.26
N GLU A 436 8.60 -14.14 5.90
CA GLU A 436 8.90 -14.61 4.53
C GLU A 436 7.86 -14.12 3.49
N ALA A 437 6.80 -13.43 3.93
CA ALA A 437 5.88 -12.71 3.06
C ALA A 437 5.24 -11.52 3.77
N VAL A 438 5.51 -10.30 3.30
CA VAL A 438 4.76 -9.09 3.66
C VAL A 438 3.89 -8.75 2.46
N ILE A 439 2.61 -9.15 2.50
CA ILE A 439 1.70 -9.08 1.35
C ILE A 439 0.72 -7.91 1.54
N THR A 440 0.94 -6.80 0.82
CA THR A 440 0.02 -5.64 0.80
C THR A 440 -1.16 -5.97 -0.11
N ILE A 441 -2.39 -5.71 0.34
CA ILE A 441 -3.64 -6.05 -0.38
C ILE A 441 -4.64 -4.90 -0.47
N GLY A 442 -4.45 -3.80 0.26
CA GLY A 442 -5.30 -2.61 0.17
C GLY A 442 -4.62 -1.36 0.70
N VAL A 443 -5.08 -0.19 0.26
CA VAL A 443 -4.63 1.12 0.74
C VAL A 443 -5.84 2.04 0.93
N SER A 444 -5.81 2.95 1.91
CA SER A 444 -6.79 4.04 2.01
C SER A 444 -6.65 5.07 0.87
N GLU A 445 -7.69 5.87 0.62
CA GLU A 445 -7.73 6.88 -0.46
C GLU A 445 -6.65 7.96 -0.27
N ASP A 446 -6.37 8.32 0.98
CA ASP A 446 -5.32 9.27 1.35
C ASP A 446 -3.89 8.69 1.26
N GLY A 447 -3.74 7.39 0.97
CA GLY A 447 -2.45 6.71 0.90
C GLY A 447 -1.76 6.51 2.25
N THR A 448 -2.46 6.67 3.38
CA THR A 448 -1.84 6.66 4.72
C THR A 448 -1.92 5.33 5.46
N LYS A 449 -2.87 4.46 5.08
CA LYS A 449 -3.10 3.17 5.74
C LYS A 449 -2.97 2.02 4.77
N PHE A 450 -2.06 1.11 5.08
CA PHE A 450 -1.74 -0.06 4.28
C PHE A 450 -2.32 -1.30 4.95
N LEU A 451 -3.27 -1.94 4.29
CA LEU A 451 -3.82 -3.24 4.70
C LEU A 451 -2.99 -4.34 4.08
N GLY A 452 -2.56 -5.29 4.90
CA GLY A 452 -1.85 -6.48 4.44
C GLY A 452 -2.15 -7.73 5.24
N ILE A 453 -1.67 -8.85 4.70
CA ILE A 453 -1.77 -10.17 5.31
C ILE A 453 -0.42 -10.88 5.30
N THR A 454 -0.25 -11.81 6.21
CA THR A 454 0.84 -12.80 6.17
C THR A 454 0.37 -14.15 6.71
N ASN A 455 1.08 -15.22 6.38
CA ASN A 455 0.71 -16.58 6.77
C ASN A 455 1.52 -17.03 7.99
N THR A 456 0.85 -17.61 8.99
CA THR A 456 1.46 -18.09 10.24
C THR A 456 1.06 -19.53 10.51
N MET A 457 1.73 -20.21 11.45
CA MET A 457 1.34 -21.58 11.87
C MET A 457 -0.09 -21.67 12.43
N GLN A 458 -0.70 -20.54 12.81
CA GLN A 458 -2.06 -20.47 13.38
C GLN A 458 -3.12 -20.03 12.35
N GLY A 459 -2.71 -19.70 11.12
CA GLY A 459 -3.57 -19.15 10.06
C GLY A 459 -3.08 -17.79 9.57
N TRP A 460 -3.94 -17.06 8.87
CA TRP A 460 -3.61 -15.71 8.38
C TRP A 460 -3.59 -14.68 9.51
N LEU A 461 -2.51 -13.91 9.54
CA LEU A 461 -2.40 -12.67 10.32
C LEU A 461 -2.82 -11.51 9.42
N THR A 462 -3.72 -10.66 9.90
CA THR A 462 -4.07 -9.38 9.27
C THR A 462 -3.30 -8.27 9.97
N TYR A 463 -2.60 -7.43 9.22
CA TYR A 463 -1.97 -6.23 9.76
C TYR A 463 -2.44 -4.97 9.02
N VAL A 464 -2.45 -3.85 9.74
CA VAL A 464 -2.66 -2.51 9.16
C VAL A 464 -1.53 -1.60 9.65
N VAL A 465 -0.85 -0.92 8.73
CA VAL A 465 0.15 0.11 9.05
C VAL A 465 -0.44 1.49 8.81
N ASP A 466 -0.38 2.40 9.78
CA ASP A 466 -0.81 3.80 9.63
C ASP A 466 0.39 4.74 9.74
N ILE A 467 0.92 5.23 8.61
CA ILE A 467 2.14 6.05 8.59
C ILE A 467 1.96 7.42 9.28
N ASN A 468 0.72 7.84 9.51
CA ASN A 468 0.34 9.04 10.25
C ASN A 468 -0.19 8.73 11.67
N GLY A 469 -0.24 7.46 12.06
CA GLY A 469 -0.75 7.02 13.36
C GLY A 469 0.22 7.33 14.51
N GLU A 470 -0.29 7.34 15.73
CA GLU A 470 0.58 7.22 16.91
C GLU A 470 1.09 5.77 17.01
N PRO A 471 2.36 5.56 17.44
CA PRO A 471 2.88 4.23 17.76
C PRO A 471 1.94 3.39 18.62
N ALA A 472 1.93 2.07 18.38
CA ALA A 472 1.31 1.11 19.28
C ALA A 472 1.92 1.25 20.68
N PRO A 473 1.10 1.23 21.75
CA PRO A 473 1.64 1.07 23.10
C PRO A 473 2.33 -0.31 23.21
N GLU A 474 3.44 -0.37 23.94
CA GLU A 474 4.09 -1.64 24.32
C GLU A 474 3.05 -2.55 25.02
N GLN A 475 2.90 -3.79 24.54
CA GLN A 475 1.97 -4.80 25.08
C GLN A 475 2.62 -5.66 26.17
#